data_AF-A0A7C1LQV6-F1
#
_entry.id   AF-A0A7C1LQV6-F1
#
_cell.length_a   1.000
_cell.length_b   1.000
_cell.length_c   1.000
_cell.angle_alpha   90.00
_cell.angle_beta   90.00
_cell.angle_gamma   90.00
#
_symmetry.space_group_name_H-M   'P 1'
#
loop_
_entity.id
_entity.type
_entity.pdbx_description
1 polymer ?
#
loop_
_entity_poly.entity_id
_entity_poly.type
_entity_poly.pdbx_seq_one_letter_code
_entity_poly.pdbx_strand_id
1 'polypeptide(L)'
;MWPTDKWSTSSPEEQQMNSTYLSMIYDYIYNNSLNIGSVLIIRNGIIAEENYLENSQIDENMTQPSSSYNVGTRIYNTQGKLRNWYSTTKSVTSILIGIAIQNGYIDNVSQTFFEFFPDKWNSSYDPRKLNITIEHLLTITSGVPWELANSVNLLVQYYNLPDYIDDILALNLINDPGAAFVTNSSQYSTDATNLLTALINRTTGMYPEDFAQQYLFDPLNITNQRF
;
A
#
# COMPACT_ATOMS: atom_id res chain seq x y z
N MET A 1 9.21 -6.35 -24.73
CA MET A 1 10.04 -6.41 -23.50
C MET A 1 9.92 -5.05 -22.83
N TRP A 2 9.44 -5.06 -21.60
CA TRP A 2 9.43 -3.95 -20.66
C TRP A 2 10.58 -4.19 -19.66
N PRO A 3 11.22 -3.15 -19.09
CA PRO A 3 10.86 -1.73 -19.15
C PRO A 3 11.55 -0.91 -20.26
N THR A 4 10.86 0.12 -20.77
CA THR A 4 11.37 1.18 -21.66
C THR A 4 11.21 2.55 -20.99
N ASP A 5 11.96 3.57 -21.42
CA ASP A 5 11.93 4.92 -20.82
C ASP A 5 10.58 5.64 -20.92
N LYS A 6 9.71 5.21 -21.83
CA LYS A 6 8.38 5.78 -22.04
C LYS A 6 7.35 4.69 -22.30
N TRP A 7 6.11 4.97 -21.92
CA TRP A 7 4.97 4.17 -22.33
C TRP A 7 4.57 4.47 -23.77
N SER A 8 4.27 3.39 -24.51
CA SER A 8 3.64 3.51 -25.81
C SER A 8 2.16 3.85 -25.62
N THR A 9 1.66 4.72 -26.48
CA THR A 9 0.26 5.17 -26.52
C THR A 9 -0.35 4.82 -27.87
N SER A 10 -1.63 4.46 -27.90
CA SER A 10 -2.39 4.26 -29.14
C SER A 10 -3.85 4.63 -28.93
N SER A 11 -4.66 4.67 -30.00
CA SER A 11 -6.09 4.88 -29.81
C SER A 11 -6.76 3.68 -29.10
N PRO A 12 -7.92 3.88 -28.47
CA PRO A 12 -8.74 2.77 -27.97
C PRO A 12 -9.06 1.73 -29.05
N GLU A 13 -9.40 2.16 -30.27
CA GLU A 13 -9.76 1.26 -31.38
C GLU A 13 -8.60 0.36 -31.80
N GLU A 14 -7.37 0.88 -31.82
CA GLU A 14 -6.16 0.09 -32.09
C GLU A 14 -5.94 -0.99 -31.00
N GLN A 15 -6.45 -0.75 -29.79
CA GLN A 15 -6.48 -1.74 -28.70
C GLN A 15 -7.78 -2.55 -28.63
N GLN A 16 -8.60 -2.55 -29.68
CA GLN A 16 -9.89 -3.25 -29.74
C GLN A 16 -10.84 -2.83 -28.61
N MET A 17 -10.78 -1.55 -28.24
CA MET A 17 -11.69 -0.91 -27.29
C MET A 17 -12.65 0.01 -28.05
N ASN A 18 -13.87 0.15 -27.54
CA ASN A 18 -14.85 1.08 -28.08
C ASN A 18 -14.79 2.39 -27.27
N SER A 19 -14.27 3.46 -27.88
CA SER A 19 -14.15 4.78 -27.27
C SER A 19 -15.48 5.38 -26.79
N THR A 20 -16.63 4.92 -27.31
CA THR A 20 -17.96 5.36 -26.84
C THR A 20 -18.13 5.11 -25.35
N TYR A 21 -17.64 3.99 -24.82
CA TYR A 21 -17.71 3.71 -23.38
C TYR A 21 -16.81 4.63 -22.56
N LEU A 22 -15.68 5.08 -23.11
CA LEU A 22 -14.80 6.05 -22.44
C LEU A 22 -15.51 7.40 -22.31
N SER A 23 -16.16 7.86 -23.38
CA SER A 23 -17.01 9.05 -23.34
C SER A 23 -18.12 8.93 -22.28
N MET A 24 -18.78 7.77 -22.20
CA MET A 24 -19.80 7.52 -21.17
C MET A 24 -19.24 7.59 -19.74
N ILE A 25 -17.99 7.15 -19.50
CA ILE A 25 -17.33 7.31 -18.20
C ILE A 25 -17.18 8.80 -17.86
N TYR A 26 -16.71 9.61 -18.81
CA TYR A 26 -16.52 11.05 -18.58
C TYR A 26 -17.83 11.79 -18.41
N ASP A 27 -18.85 11.47 -19.21
CA ASP A 27 -20.20 12.00 -19.04
C ASP A 27 -20.74 11.64 -17.65
N TYR A 28 -20.54 10.40 -17.19
CA TYR A 28 -20.97 9.99 -15.86
C TYR A 28 -20.23 10.74 -14.75
N ILE A 29 -18.90 10.87 -14.85
CA ILE A 29 -18.10 11.63 -13.88
C ILE A 29 -18.58 13.08 -13.82
N TYR A 30 -18.77 13.72 -14.97
CA TYR A 30 -19.19 15.12 -15.05
C TYR A 30 -20.63 15.32 -14.55
N ASN A 31 -21.59 14.56 -15.07
CA ASN A 31 -23.01 14.71 -14.75
C ASN A 31 -23.33 14.39 -13.28
N ASN A 32 -22.51 13.57 -12.62
CA ASN A 32 -22.65 13.26 -11.20
C ASN A 32 -21.70 14.06 -10.30
N SER A 33 -20.92 14.99 -10.87
CA SER A 33 -19.94 15.79 -10.12
C SER A 33 -18.99 14.94 -9.27
N LEU A 34 -18.55 13.80 -9.80
CA LEU A 34 -17.67 12.88 -9.07
C LEU A 34 -16.28 13.50 -8.93
N ASN A 35 -15.71 13.37 -7.73
CA ASN A 35 -14.34 13.82 -7.46
C ASN A 35 -13.31 12.79 -7.93
N ILE A 36 -13.20 12.61 -9.23
CA ILE A 36 -12.18 11.76 -9.87
C ILE A 36 -11.05 12.66 -10.37
N GLY A 37 -9.82 12.35 -9.96
CA GLY A 37 -8.64 13.09 -10.42
C GLY A 37 -8.24 12.72 -11.84
N SER A 38 -8.07 11.44 -12.11
CA SER A 38 -7.56 10.96 -13.39
C SER A 38 -8.08 9.57 -13.71
N VAL A 39 -8.08 9.23 -14.99
CA VAL A 39 -8.38 7.90 -15.53
C VAL A 39 -7.18 7.45 -16.36
N LEU A 40 -6.68 6.25 -16.09
CA LEU A 40 -5.61 5.59 -16.85
C LEU A 40 -6.07 4.18 -17.22
N ILE A 41 -6.02 3.83 -18.50
CA ILE A 41 -6.35 2.49 -19.00
C ILE A 41 -5.20 1.97 -19.85
N ILE A 42 -4.69 0.82 -19.45
CA ILE A 42 -3.63 0.09 -20.16
C ILE A 42 -4.21 -1.21 -20.68
N ARG A 43 -4.01 -1.49 -21.98
CA ARG A 43 -4.39 -2.74 -22.62
C ARG A 43 -3.26 -3.22 -23.52
N ASN A 44 -2.97 -4.52 -23.49
CA ASN A 44 -1.85 -5.13 -24.23
C ASN A 44 -0.48 -4.46 -23.98
N GLY A 45 -0.29 -3.87 -22.79
CA GLY A 45 0.93 -3.13 -22.44
C GLY A 45 1.06 -1.76 -23.12
N ILE A 46 -0.03 -1.22 -23.66
CA ILE A 46 -0.10 0.10 -24.30
C ILE A 46 -1.12 0.95 -23.54
N ILE A 47 -0.81 2.23 -23.32
CA ILE A 47 -1.76 3.20 -22.77
C ILE A 47 -2.80 3.49 -23.87
N ALA A 48 -4.04 3.10 -23.62
CA ALA A 48 -5.18 3.33 -24.51
C ALA A 48 -5.98 4.59 -24.12
N GLU A 49 -5.87 5.01 -22.86
CA GLU A 49 -6.51 6.22 -22.33
C GLU A 49 -5.69 6.75 -21.14
N GLU A 50 -5.36 8.03 -21.14
CA GLU A 50 -4.77 8.74 -20.01
C GLU A 50 -5.35 10.15 -19.97
N ASN A 51 -6.17 10.43 -18.97
CA ASN A 51 -6.87 11.71 -18.83
C ASN A 51 -6.78 12.23 -17.39
N TYR A 52 -6.23 13.43 -17.24
CA TYR A 52 -6.18 14.17 -15.99
C TYR A 52 -7.30 15.20 -16.01
N LEU A 53 -8.31 15.03 -15.16
CA LEU A 53 -9.48 15.88 -15.13
C LEU A 53 -9.12 17.20 -14.44
N GLU A 54 -8.61 18.18 -15.20
CA GLU A 54 -7.99 19.42 -14.70
C GLU A 54 -8.92 20.27 -13.82
N ASN A 55 -10.24 20.20 -14.05
CA ASN A 55 -11.24 20.88 -13.22
C ASN A 55 -11.52 20.16 -11.89
N SER A 56 -10.94 18.98 -11.66
CA SER A 56 -11.02 18.30 -10.37
C SER A 56 -10.10 19.02 -9.37
N GLN A 57 -10.73 19.50 -8.30
CA GLN A 57 -10.03 20.07 -7.18
C GLN A 57 -9.67 18.97 -6.21
N ILE A 58 -8.43 18.99 -5.76
CA ILE A 58 -7.94 18.01 -4.82
C ILE A 58 -7.51 18.67 -3.53
N ASP A 59 -7.76 17.97 -2.43
CA ASP A 59 -7.33 18.43 -1.12
C ASP A 59 -5.80 18.45 -1.10
N GLU A 60 -5.20 19.60 -0.80
CA GLU A 60 -3.75 19.75 -0.68
C GLU A 60 -3.16 18.79 0.35
N ASN A 61 -3.93 18.42 1.38
CA ASN A 61 -3.51 17.44 2.38
C ASN A 61 -3.36 16.03 1.80
N MET A 62 -3.98 15.73 0.65
CA MET A 62 -3.74 14.48 -0.09
C MET A 62 -2.45 14.50 -0.91
N THR A 63 -1.69 15.60 -0.90
CA THR A 63 -0.41 15.75 -1.62
C THR A 63 0.78 15.92 -0.67
N GLN A 64 0.52 16.06 0.63
CA GLN A 64 1.52 16.25 1.66
C GLN A 64 1.55 15.07 2.64
N PRO A 65 2.70 14.77 3.26
CA PRO A 65 2.75 13.96 4.47
C PRO A 65 1.86 14.61 5.54
N SER A 66 1.08 13.82 6.29
CA SER A 66 0.07 14.21 7.30
C SER A 66 0.51 15.16 8.43
N SER A 67 1.71 15.72 8.41
CA SER A 67 2.22 16.65 9.43
C SER A 67 1.89 18.13 9.18
N SER A 68 1.33 18.49 8.03
CA SER A 68 0.97 19.87 7.69
C SER A 68 -0.49 19.95 7.23
N TYR A 69 -1.42 19.90 8.18
CA TYR A 69 -2.85 20.13 7.95
C TYR A 69 -3.12 21.61 7.66
N ASN A 70 -3.04 22.00 6.39
CA ASN A 70 -3.69 23.22 5.94
C ASN A 70 -5.15 22.86 5.66
N VAL A 71 -6.03 23.10 6.63
CA VAL A 71 -7.45 22.75 6.52
C VAL A 71 -8.09 23.54 5.36
N GLY A 72 -8.53 22.83 4.31
CA GLY A 72 -9.45 23.35 3.31
C GLY A 72 -8.85 23.93 2.02
N THR A 73 -7.52 23.89 1.83
CA THR A 73 -6.93 24.34 0.56
C THR A 73 -7.16 23.29 -0.53
N ARG A 74 -7.85 23.69 -1.59
CA ARG A 74 -8.04 22.88 -2.79
C ARG A 74 -7.12 23.37 -3.91
N ILE A 75 -6.41 22.45 -4.53
CA ILE A 75 -5.48 22.73 -5.63
C ILE A 75 -5.91 21.98 -6.88
N TYR A 76 -5.63 22.54 -8.06
CA TYR A 76 -5.96 21.89 -9.33
C TYR A 76 -5.17 20.60 -9.51
N ASN A 77 -5.83 19.60 -10.09
CA ASN A 77 -5.17 18.37 -10.50
C ASN A 77 -4.36 18.59 -11.77
N THR A 78 -3.11 18.10 -11.78
CA THR A 78 -2.22 18.13 -12.95
C THR A 78 -1.41 16.84 -13.00
N GLN A 79 -0.97 16.45 -14.20
CA GLN A 79 -0.08 15.31 -14.39
C GLN A 79 1.20 15.47 -13.53
N GLY A 80 1.67 14.37 -12.96
CA GLY A 80 2.89 14.35 -12.14
C GLY A 80 2.72 14.84 -10.70
N LYS A 81 1.50 15.18 -10.27
CA LYS A 81 1.24 15.59 -8.89
C LYS A 81 1.12 14.39 -7.95
N LEU A 82 1.87 14.41 -6.85
CA LEU A 82 1.85 13.36 -5.83
C LEU A 82 0.48 13.23 -5.18
N ARG A 83 0.13 11.99 -4.82
CA ARG A 83 -1.13 11.62 -4.19
C ARG A 83 -0.87 10.64 -3.05
N ASN A 84 -1.61 10.82 -1.96
CA ASN A 84 -1.71 9.79 -0.93
C ASN A 84 -2.49 8.61 -1.47
N TRP A 85 -1.81 7.47 -1.59
CA TRP A 85 -2.36 6.21 -2.10
C TRP A 85 -3.03 5.38 -1.00
N TYR A 86 -2.90 5.79 0.26
CA TYR A 86 -3.48 5.13 1.43
C TYR A 86 -3.28 3.60 1.37
N SER A 87 -4.37 2.83 1.44
CA SER A 87 -4.32 1.37 1.48
C SER A 87 -3.78 0.71 0.20
N THR A 88 -3.68 1.40 -0.94
CA THR A 88 -2.99 0.86 -2.13
C THR A 88 -1.51 0.60 -1.85
N THR A 89 -0.92 1.27 -0.86
CA THR A 89 0.45 1.02 -0.39
C THR A 89 0.65 -0.42 0.09
N LYS A 90 -0.39 -1.10 0.60
CA LYS A 90 -0.29 -2.50 1.04
C LYS A 90 0.06 -3.44 -0.13
N SER A 91 -0.37 -3.13 -1.34
CA SER A 91 0.03 -3.88 -2.54
C SER A 91 1.51 -3.69 -2.84
N VAL A 92 2.05 -2.48 -2.64
CA VAL A 92 3.49 -2.23 -2.75
C VAL A 92 4.25 -3.00 -1.68
N THR A 93 3.82 -2.95 -0.41
CA THR A 93 4.42 -3.75 0.67
C THR A 93 4.41 -5.25 0.36
N SER A 94 3.32 -5.79 -0.21
CA SER A 94 3.24 -7.18 -0.66
C SER A 94 4.28 -7.51 -1.74
N ILE A 95 4.47 -6.61 -2.72
CA ILE A 95 5.54 -6.74 -3.72
C ILE A 95 6.92 -6.76 -3.05
N LEU A 96 7.17 -5.89 -2.07
CA LEU A 96 8.46 -5.85 -1.35
C LEU A 96 8.73 -7.16 -0.61
N ILE A 97 7.72 -7.78 0.00
CA ILE A 97 7.86 -9.11 0.62
C ILE A 97 8.20 -10.17 -0.44
N GLY A 98 7.54 -10.13 -1.60
CA GLY A 98 7.88 -11.00 -2.73
C GLY A 98 9.32 -10.82 -3.20
N ILE A 99 9.81 -9.58 -3.30
CA ILE A 99 11.20 -9.26 -3.64
C ILE A 99 12.16 -9.76 -2.55
N ALA A 100 11.83 -9.58 -1.27
CA ALA A 100 12.63 -10.08 -0.17
C ALA A 100 12.75 -11.62 -0.20
N ILE A 101 11.66 -12.32 -0.54
CA ILE A 101 11.68 -13.77 -0.78
C ILE A 101 12.57 -14.12 -1.97
N GLN A 102 12.38 -13.45 -3.11
CA GLN A 102 13.16 -13.70 -4.32
C GLN A 102 14.66 -13.53 -4.11
N ASN A 103 15.06 -12.57 -3.26
CA ASN A 103 16.46 -12.29 -2.93
C ASN A 103 17.01 -13.12 -1.77
N GLY A 104 16.21 -14.01 -1.17
CA GLY A 104 16.64 -14.92 -0.10
C GLY A 104 16.75 -14.28 1.29
N TYR A 105 16.11 -13.13 1.52
CA TYR A 105 15.99 -12.53 2.86
C TYR A 105 14.89 -13.21 3.71
N ILE A 106 13.91 -13.80 3.03
CA ILE A 106 12.80 -14.58 3.59
C ILE A 106 12.74 -15.88 2.77
N ASP A 107 12.58 -17.03 3.40
CA ASP A 107 12.53 -18.31 2.68
C ASP A 107 11.20 -18.48 1.95
N ASN A 108 10.08 -18.22 2.63
CA ASN A 108 8.73 -18.33 2.07
C ASN A 108 7.67 -17.71 3.01
N VAL A 109 6.43 -17.65 2.52
CA VAL A 109 5.30 -17.04 3.25
C VAL A 109 4.78 -17.85 4.44
N SER A 110 5.18 -19.11 4.60
CA SER A 110 4.75 -19.96 5.72
C SER A 110 5.57 -19.74 6.99
N GLN A 111 6.69 -19.01 6.92
CA GLN A 111 7.45 -18.61 8.10
C GLN A 111 6.60 -17.73 9.01
N THR A 112 6.74 -17.94 10.31
CA THR A 112 6.02 -17.18 11.33
C THR A 112 6.69 -15.84 11.61
N PHE A 113 5.92 -14.83 12.01
CA PHE A 113 6.47 -13.53 12.41
C PHE A 113 7.50 -13.67 13.54
N PHE A 114 7.25 -14.57 14.50
CA PHE A 114 8.15 -14.79 15.65
C PHE A 114 9.42 -15.58 15.33
N GLU A 115 9.56 -16.21 14.16
CA GLU A 115 10.86 -16.71 13.70
C GLU A 115 11.86 -15.57 13.50
N PHE A 116 11.38 -14.38 13.08
CA PHE A 116 12.22 -13.20 12.83
C PHE A 116 12.35 -12.28 14.04
N PHE A 117 11.36 -12.30 14.94
CA PHE A 117 11.28 -11.46 16.13
C PHE A 117 11.17 -12.27 17.44
N PRO A 118 12.04 -13.27 17.68
CA PRO A 118 11.96 -14.07 18.91
C PRO A 118 12.19 -13.22 20.16
N ASP A 119 12.96 -12.12 20.04
CA ASP A 119 13.23 -11.14 21.09
C ASP A 119 11.99 -10.35 21.54
N LYS A 120 10.93 -10.34 20.73
CA LYS A 120 9.69 -9.63 21.02
C LYS A 120 8.64 -10.50 21.70
N TRP A 121 8.91 -11.79 21.91
CA TRP A 121 7.94 -12.68 22.55
C TRP A 121 7.79 -12.36 24.05
N ASN A 122 6.55 -12.29 24.52
CA ASN A 122 6.21 -12.18 25.93
C ASN A 122 5.19 -13.26 26.30
N SER A 123 5.41 -13.99 27.39
CA SER A 123 4.49 -15.02 27.87
C SER A 123 3.09 -14.50 28.27
N SER A 124 2.93 -13.18 28.42
CA SER A 124 1.61 -12.56 28.63
C SER A 124 0.80 -12.39 27.34
N TYR A 125 1.43 -12.49 26.17
CA TYR A 125 0.73 -12.39 24.90
C TYR A 125 -0.09 -13.64 24.60
N ASP A 126 -1.11 -13.47 23.77
CA ASP A 126 -1.90 -14.59 23.27
C ASP A 126 -0.99 -15.61 22.54
N PRO A 127 -0.93 -16.89 22.99
CA PRO A 127 -0.06 -17.91 22.41
C PRO A 127 -0.34 -18.16 20.92
N ARG A 128 -1.55 -17.88 20.44
CA ARG A 128 -1.89 -18.02 19.01
C ARG A 128 -1.05 -17.10 18.12
N LYS A 129 -0.51 -16.00 18.65
CA LYS A 129 0.34 -15.09 17.86
C LYS A 129 1.63 -15.75 17.36
N LEU A 130 2.10 -16.81 18.02
CA LEU A 130 3.23 -17.62 17.55
C LEU A 130 2.94 -18.30 16.19
N ASN A 131 1.66 -18.48 15.83
CA ASN A 131 1.23 -19.10 14.58
C ASN A 131 0.92 -18.08 13.47
N ILE A 132 1.16 -16.78 13.69
CA ILE A 132 0.95 -15.77 12.65
C ILE A 132 2.07 -15.91 11.62
N THR A 133 1.73 -16.34 10.40
CA THR A 133 2.64 -16.44 9.27
C THR A 133 2.67 -15.15 8.46
N ILE A 134 3.68 -15.01 7.61
CA ILE A 134 3.74 -13.94 6.61
C ILE A 134 2.51 -14.02 5.68
N GLU A 135 2.07 -15.21 5.30
CA GLU A 135 0.84 -15.42 4.51
C GLU A 135 -0.40 -14.85 5.21
N HIS A 136 -0.55 -15.06 6.52
CA HIS A 136 -1.67 -14.51 7.27
C HIS A 136 -1.68 -12.97 7.27
N LEU A 137 -0.50 -12.35 7.30
CA LEU A 137 -0.39 -10.89 7.20
C LEU A 137 -0.71 -10.38 5.79
N LEU A 138 -0.19 -11.06 4.75
CA LEU A 138 -0.43 -10.71 3.34
C LEU A 138 -1.90 -10.88 2.91
N THR A 139 -2.58 -11.87 3.49
CA THR A 139 -3.97 -12.21 3.16
C THR A 139 -5.00 -11.59 4.10
N ILE A 140 -4.54 -10.81 5.10
CA ILE A 140 -5.41 -10.15 6.08
C ILE A 140 -6.23 -11.18 6.88
N THR A 141 -5.57 -12.24 7.32
CA THR A 141 -6.16 -13.35 8.11
C THR A 141 -5.42 -13.59 9.43
N SER A 142 -4.54 -12.68 9.86
CA SER A 142 -3.74 -12.85 11.09
C SER A 142 -4.55 -12.76 12.40
N GLY A 143 -5.77 -12.22 12.35
CA GLY A 143 -6.59 -11.95 13.53
C GLY A 143 -6.14 -10.74 14.35
N VAL A 144 -5.09 -10.00 13.92
CA VAL A 144 -4.69 -8.73 14.54
C VAL A 144 -5.70 -7.64 14.14
N PRO A 145 -6.34 -6.96 15.09
CA PRO A 145 -7.36 -5.96 14.76
C PRO A 145 -6.75 -4.64 14.27
N TRP A 146 -7.58 -3.76 13.70
CA TRP A 146 -7.21 -2.36 13.44
C TRP A 146 -7.69 -1.46 14.59
N GLU A 147 -6.87 -1.29 15.61
CA GLU A 147 -7.25 -0.54 16.83
C GLU A 147 -6.37 0.68 17.10
N LEU A 148 -5.19 0.75 16.49
CA LEU A 148 -4.25 1.84 16.72
C LEU A 148 -4.45 3.02 15.75
N ALA A 149 -5.53 2.98 14.95
CA ALA A 149 -5.84 4.00 13.92
C ALA A 149 -5.85 5.46 14.44
N ASN A 150 -6.16 5.66 15.73
CA ASN A 150 -6.29 6.99 16.35
C ASN A 150 -5.15 7.36 17.32
N SER A 151 -4.33 6.39 17.75
CA SER A 151 -3.19 6.62 18.66
C SER A 151 -1.88 6.88 17.91
N VAL A 152 -1.85 6.56 16.63
CA VAL A 152 -0.62 6.58 15.83
C VAL A 152 -0.68 7.79 14.91
N ASN A 153 0.09 8.82 15.23
CA ASN A 153 0.49 9.77 14.20
C ASN A 153 1.39 8.99 13.25
N LEU A 154 0.81 8.45 12.17
CA LEU A 154 1.40 7.45 11.26
C LEU A 154 2.76 7.83 10.69
N LEU A 155 3.11 9.12 10.69
CA LEU A 155 4.43 9.62 10.28
C LEU A 155 5.46 9.72 11.40
N VAL A 156 5.03 9.89 12.66
CA VAL A 156 5.94 10.13 13.79
C VAL A 156 6.55 8.81 14.30
N GLN A 157 5.88 7.67 14.10
CA GLN A 157 6.43 6.35 14.45
C GLN A 157 7.23 5.67 13.33
N TYR A 158 7.12 6.10 12.06
CA TYR A 158 7.89 5.50 10.96
C TYR A 158 9.42 5.66 11.15
N TYR A 159 9.84 6.72 11.85
CA TYR A 159 11.24 6.97 12.20
C TYR A 159 11.68 6.36 13.54
N ASN A 160 10.74 5.84 14.36
CA ASN A 160 11.00 5.14 15.62
C ASN A 160 10.41 3.72 15.55
N LEU A 161 11.02 2.89 14.71
CA LEU A 161 10.64 1.49 14.47
C LEU A 161 10.43 0.60 15.72
N PRO A 162 11.09 0.79 16.88
CA PRO A 162 10.98 -0.16 18.01
C PRO A 162 9.62 -0.22 18.69
N ASP A 163 8.90 0.90 18.78
CA ASP A 163 7.78 1.05 19.73
C ASP A 163 6.46 0.48 19.20
N TYR A 164 6.19 0.62 17.90
CA TYR A 164 4.90 0.24 17.32
C TYR A 164 4.70 -1.29 17.24
N ILE A 165 5.77 -2.07 17.12
CA ILE A 165 5.67 -3.53 17.07
C ILE A 165 5.12 -4.06 18.40
N ASP A 166 5.62 -3.53 19.52
CA ASP A 166 5.21 -3.97 20.86
C ASP A 166 3.74 -3.60 21.13
N ASP A 167 3.31 -2.42 20.68
CA ASP A 167 1.91 -1.99 20.75
C ASP A 167 0.97 -2.93 19.98
N ILE A 168 1.34 -3.32 18.75
CA ILE A 168 0.55 -4.26 17.94
C ILE A 168 0.52 -5.66 18.55
N LEU A 169 1.66 -6.13 19.07
CA LEU A 169 1.76 -7.45 19.69
C LEU A 169 0.94 -7.54 20.98
N ALA A 170 0.77 -6.42 21.70
CA ALA A 170 -0.07 -6.35 22.90
C ALA A 170 -1.59 -6.42 22.62
N LEU A 171 -2.04 -6.18 21.39
CA LEU A 171 -3.47 -6.26 21.03
C LEU A 171 -4.00 -7.70 21.14
N ASN A 172 -5.23 -7.85 21.64
CA ASN A 172 -5.90 -9.14 21.64
C ASN A 172 -6.28 -9.55 20.21
N LEU A 173 -6.06 -10.82 19.87
CA LEU A 173 -6.50 -11.33 18.57
C LEU A 173 -8.02 -11.47 18.54
N ILE A 174 -8.64 -10.98 17.47
CA ILE A 174 -10.10 -11.07 17.26
C ILE A 174 -10.53 -12.41 16.64
N ASN A 175 -9.60 -13.12 15.99
CA ASN A 175 -9.79 -14.49 15.48
C ASN A 175 -8.48 -15.28 15.55
N ASP A 176 -8.56 -16.59 15.30
CA ASP A 176 -7.37 -17.41 15.06
C ASP A 176 -6.66 -16.99 13.77
N PRO A 177 -5.31 -16.99 13.72
CA PRO A 177 -4.57 -16.79 12.48
C PRO A 177 -4.97 -17.82 11.41
N GLY A 178 -5.28 -17.35 10.20
CA GLY A 178 -5.78 -18.17 9.10
C GLY A 178 -7.30 -18.36 9.07
N ALA A 179 -8.03 -17.84 10.06
CA ALA A 179 -9.49 -17.82 10.01
C ALA A 179 -9.99 -17.00 8.80
N ALA A 180 -11.09 -17.44 8.20
CA ALA A 180 -11.67 -16.78 7.04
C ALA A 180 -12.00 -15.31 7.33
N PHE A 181 -11.73 -14.45 6.34
CA PHE A 181 -12.06 -13.02 6.43
C PHE A 181 -13.58 -12.84 6.59
N VAL A 182 -14.00 -12.28 7.72
CA VAL A 182 -15.37 -11.83 7.97
C VAL A 182 -15.38 -10.35 7.70
N THR A 183 -16.34 -9.88 6.88
CA THR A 183 -16.42 -8.53 6.31
C THR A 183 -16.74 -7.42 7.34
N ASN A 184 -16.03 -7.38 8.46
CA ASN A 184 -16.04 -6.27 9.41
C ASN A 184 -14.75 -5.46 9.28
N SER A 185 -14.83 -4.17 9.62
CA SER A 185 -13.72 -3.22 9.46
C SER A 185 -12.52 -3.51 10.35
N SER A 186 -12.72 -4.22 11.47
CA SER A 186 -11.65 -4.52 12.43
C SER A 186 -10.66 -5.57 11.91
N GLN A 187 -11.07 -6.47 11.01
CA GLN A 187 -10.15 -7.46 10.41
C GLN A 187 -9.25 -6.86 9.33
N TYR A 188 -9.69 -5.82 8.63
CA TYR A 188 -8.86 -5.11 7.66
C TYR A 188 -7.82 -4.22 8.37
N SER A 189 -6.73 -4.84 8.81
CA SER A 189 -5.79 -4.21 9.73
C SER A 189 -4.55 -3.60 9.05
N THR A 190 -4.45 -2.27 9.15
CA THR A 190 -3.21 -1.55 8.84
C THR A 190 -2.11 -1.90 9.84
N ASP A 191 -2.47 -2.12 11.11
CA ASP A 191 -1.56 -2.54 12.17
C ASP A 191 -0.88 -3.88 11.79
N ALA A 192 -1.67 -4.86 11.35
CA ALA A 192 -1.14 -6.12 10.82
C ALA A 192 -0.20 -5.92 9.62
N THR A 193 -0.54 -4.99 8.71
CA THR A 193 0.31 -4.73 7.54
C THR A 193 1.64 -4.09 7.92
N ASN A 194 1.69 -3.27 8.98
CA ASN A 194 2.93 -2.68 9.48
C ASN A 194 3.91 -3.72 10.07
N LEU A 195 3.46 -4.92 10.40
CA LEU A 195 4.35 -6.03 10.76
C LEU A 195 5.14 -6.54 9.53
N LEU A 196 4.60 -6.42 8.31
CA LEU A 196 5.33 -6.76 7.09
C LEU A 196 6.47 -5.78 6.81
N THR A 197 6.27 -4.49 7.07
CA THR A 197 7.36 -3.50 6.92
C THR A 197 8.44 -3.71 7.98
N ALA A 198 8.07 -4.13 9.20
CA ALA A 198 9.02 -4.57 10.21
C ALA A 198 9.85 -5.77 9.73
N LEU A 199 9.23 -6.76 9.09
CA LEU A 199 9.92 -7.93 8.54
C LEU A 199 10.95 -7.52 7.47
N ILE A 200 10.61 -6.60 6.57
CA ILE A 200 11.58 -6.06 5.59
C ILE A 200 12.78 -5.47 6.33
N ASN A 201 12.56 -4.62 7.33
CA ASN A 201 13.66 -4.01 8.08
C ASN A 201 14.50 -5.05 8.82
N ARG A 202 13.87 -5.99 9.53
CA ARG A 202 14.56 -7.03 10.32
C ARG A 202 15.40 -7.97 9.47
N THR A 203 14.92 -8.32 8.28
CA THR A 203 15.59 -9.31 7.41
C THR A 203 16.66 -8.70 6.51
N THR A 204 16.48 -7.43 6.12
CA THR A 204 17.39 -6.75 5.17
C THR A 204 18.34 -5.76 5.85
N GLY A 205 18.01 -5.27 7.05
CA GLY A 205 18.71 -4.18 7.71
C GLY A 205 18.43 -2.80 7.13
N MET A 206 17.55 -2.68 6.13
CA MET A 206 17.23 -1.42 5.44
C MET A 206 15.91 -0.83 5.95
N TYR A 207 15.74 0.48 5.86
CA TYR A 207 14.40 1.05 6.00
C TYR A 207 13.51 0.56 4.84
N PRO A 208 12.20 0.32 5.07
CA PRO A 208 11.31 -0.12 4.01
C PRO A 208 11.28 0.82 2.79
N GLU A 209 11.43 2.13 3.01
CA GLU A 209 11.55 3.14 1.95
C GLU A 209 12.81 2.95 1.10
N ASP A 210 13.97 2.74 1.73
CA ASP A 210 15.23 2.50 1.04
C ASP A 210 15.20 1.19 0.25
N PHE A 211 14.61 0.14 0.85
CA PHE A 211 14.44 -1.15 0.20
C PHE A 211 13.51 -1.04 -1.02
N ALA A 212 12.40 -0.31 -0.89
CA ALA A 212 11.50 -0.05 -2.00
C ALA A 212 12.17 0.76 -3.10
N GLN A 213 12.95 1.79 -2.75
CA GLN A 213 13.66 2.61 -3.72
C GLN A 213 14.66 1.75 -4.51
N GLN A 214 15.53 1.01 -3.81
CA GLN A 214 16.59 0.22 -4.42
C GLN A 214 16.07 -0.94 -5.28
N TYR A 215 15.09 -1.70 -4.78
CA TYR A 215 14.72 -2.98 -5.40
C TYR A 215 13.44 -2.96 -6.22
N LEU A 216 12.60 -1.91 -6.08
CA LEU A 216 11.36 -1.79 -6.85
C LEU A 216 11.36 -0.56 -7.75
N PHE A 217 11.61 0.62 -7.18
CA PHE A 217 11.36 1.85 -7.91
C PHE A 217 12.49 2.28 -8.85
N ASP A 218 13.76 2.18 -8.41
CA ASP A 218 14.92 2.46 -9.27
C ASP A 218 14.94 1.54 -10.50
N PRO A 219 14.73 0.21 -10.39
CA PRO A 219 14.66 -0.67 -11.55
C PRO A 219 13.51 -0.35 -12.51
N LEU A 220 12.43 0.28 -12.02
CA LEU A 220 11.28 0.71 -12.81
C LEU A 220 11.39 2.18 -13.28
N ASN A 221 12.48 2.86 -12.93
CA ASN A 221 12.70 4.29 -13.20
C ASN A 221 11.57 5.20 -12.67
N ILE A 222 11.00 4.85 -11.50
CA ILE A 222 9.99 5.67 -10.84
C ILE A 222 10.68 6.64 -9.89
N THR A 223 10.67 7.92 -10.27
CA THR A 223 11.48 8.98 -9.64
C THR A 223 10.67 9.99 -8.84
N ASN A 224 9.34 9.98 -8.95
CA ASN A 224 8.46 10.94 -8.29
C ASN A 224 7.44 10.24 -7.39
N GLN A 225 7.90 9.86 -6.20
CA GLN A 225 7.09 9.19 -5.17
C GLN A 225 7.65 9.50 -3.78
N ARG A 226 6.89 9.14 -2.74
CA ARG A 226 7.32 9.09 -1.35
C ARG A 226 6.68 7.85 -0.74
N PHE A 227 7.49 6.91 -0.26
CA PHE A 227 7.03 5.67 0.36
C PHE A 227 6.94 5.86 1.88
#